data_AF-A0A3R6U9Q0-F1
#
_entry.id   AF-A0A3R6U9Q0-F1
#
_cell.length_a   1.000
_cell.length_b   1.000
_cell.length_c   1.000
_cell.angle_alpha   90.00
_cell.angle_beta   90.00
_cell.angle_gamma   90.00
#
_symmetry.space_group_name_H-M   'P 1'
#
loop_
_entity.id
_entity.type
_entity.pdbx_description
1 polymer ?
#
loop_
_entity_poly.entity_id
_entity_poly.type
_entity_poly.pdbx_seq_one_letter_code
_entity_poly.pdbx_strand_id
1 'polypeptide(L)'
;MKDAYISMQSEFPEQFSFDFYNGKTGLFPWGITDNGDELFWNYKGDIVEIVVYESRYANNMSYIMSMEDFLCGLLSKEIVCPIFPDDFILEKNYYETI
;
A
#
# COMPACT_ATOMS: atom_id res chain seq x y z
N MET A 1 5.90 -6.37 10.20
CA MET A 1 4.86 -5.39 9.84
C MET A 1 4.21 -4.76 11.07
N LYS A 2 3.21 -5.37 11.71
CA LYS A 2 2.47 -4.75 12.84
C LYS A 2 3.36 -4.26 14.00
N ASP A 3 4.19 -5.14 14.58
CA ASP A 3 5.01 -4.77 15.75
C ASP A 3 6.06 -3.69 15.41
N ALA A 4 6.63 -3.77 14.21
CA ALA A 4 7.58 -2.78 13.71
C ALA A 4 6.91 -1.40 13.53
N TYR A 5 5.71 -1.37 12.94
CA TYR A 5 4.94 -0.14 12.80
C TYR A 5 4.54 0.44 14.15
N ILE A 6 4.06 -0.38 15.09
CA ILE A 6 3.69 0.10 16.44
C ILE A 6 4.91 0.71 17.15
N SER A 7 6.08 0.10 16.98
CA SER A 7 7.33 0.63 17.52
C SER A 7 7.66 1.99 16.89
N MET A 8 7.61 2.08 15.56
CA MET A 8 7.86 3.32 14.81
C MET A 8 6.82 4.42 15.11
N GLN A 9 5.56 4.07 15.32
CA GLN A 9 4.50 5.00 15.69
C GLN A 9 4.71 5.58 17.09
N SER A 10 5.24 4.79 18.03
CA SER A 10 5.60 5.29 19.35
C SER A 10 6.78 6.27 19.30
N GLU A 11 7.70 6.11 18.35
CA GLU A 11 8.87 6.98 18.20
C GLU A 11 8.58 8.21 17.32
N PHE A 12 7.76 8.07 16.27
CA PHE A 12 7.48 9.09 15.25
C PHE A 12 5.97 9.19 14.93
N PRO A 13 5.12 9.57 15.90
CA PRO A 13 3.66 9.53 15.75
C PRO A 13 3.13 10.42 14.61
N GLU A 14 3.82 11.52 14.29
CA GLU A 14 3.42 12.41 13.18
C GLU A 14 3.66 11.79 11.80
N GLN A 15 4.60 10.84 11.70
CA GLN A 15 4.93 10.15 10.44
C GLN A 15 4.10 8.86 10.27
N PHE A 16 3.64 8.27 11.37
CA PHE A 16 2.86 7.02 11.40
C PHE A 16 1.49 7.28 12.01
N SER A 17 0.62 7.91 11.23
CA SER A 17 -0.68 8.44 11.69
C SER A 17 -1.83 7.43 11.67
N PHE A 18 -1.60 6.19 11.22
CA PHE A 18 -2.66 5.20 11.09
C PHE A 18 -2.64 4.21 12.25
N ASP A 19 -3.83 3.82 12.71
CA ASP A 19 -3.96 2.70 13.65
C ASP A 19 -3.96 1.38 12.89
N PHE A 20 -3.41 0.32 13.51
CA PHE A 20 -3.60 -1.04 13.01
C PHE A 20 -5.03 -1.53 13.22
N TYR A 21 -5.48 -2.40 12.32
CA TYR A 21 -6.84 -2.92 12.34
C TYR A 21 -7.22 -3.53 13.70
N ASN A 22 -8.30 -3.02 14.28
CA ASN A 22 -8.80 -3.41 15.60
C ASN A 22 -10.07 -4.31 15.54
N GLY A 23 -10.43 -4.80 14.35
CA GLY A 23 -11.69 -5.52 14.11
C GLY A 23 -12.82 -4.65 13.56
N LYS A 24 -12.61 -3.33 13.46
CA LYS A 24 -13.58 -2.38 12.89
C LYS A 24 -12.93 -1.31 12.01
N THR A 25 -11.81 -0.75 12.45
CA THR A 25 -11.11 0.35 11.75
C THR A 25 -9.61 0.13 11.78
N GLY A 26 -8.89 0.75 10.84
CA GLY A 26 -7.43 0.76 10.77
C GLY A 26 -6.86 -0.09 9.64
N LEU A 27 -5.52 -0.13 9.58
CA LEU A 27 -4.74 -0.81 8.56
C LEU A 27 -4.81 -2.33 8.68
N PHE A 28 -5.26 -2.99 7.62
CA PHE A 28 -5.23 -4.43 7.46
C PHE A 28 -4.39 -4.79 6.22
N PRO A 29 -3.30 -5.57 6.37
CA PRO A 29 -2.40 -5.87 5.27
C PRO A 29 -3.03 -6.87 4.29
N TRP A 30 -2.77 -6.68 3.00
CA TRP A 30 -3.23 -7.59 1.95
C TRP A 30 -2.18 -7.92 0.89
N GLY A 31 -1.08 -7.18 0.82
CA GLY A 31 -0.02 -7.44 -0.14
C GLY A 31 1.32 -6.86 0.27
N ILE A 32 2.36 -7.39 -0.36
CA ILE A 32 3.71 -6.85 -0.35
C ILE A 32 4.30 -7.00 -1.75
N THR A 33 5.02 -5.99 -2.22
CA THR A 33 5.78 -6.06 -3.47
C THR A 33 7.16 -6.69 -3.26
N ASP A 34 7.84 -7.08 -4.35
CA ASP A 34 9.19 -7.66 -4.25
C ASP A 34 10.25 -6.68 -3.71
N ASN A 35 10.06 -5.37 -3.89
CA ASN A 35 10.89 -4.33 -3.28
C ASN A 35 10.49 -4.00 -1.82
N GLY A 36 9.47 -4.69 -1.28
CA GLY A 36 9.09 -4.66 0.13
C GLY A 36 8.04 -3.60 0.50
N ASP A 37 7.43 -2.92 -0.48
CA ASP A 37 6.38 -1.94 -0.23
C ASP A 37 5.11 -2.67 0.24
N GLU A 38 4.50 -2.15 1.29
CA GLU A 38 3.40 -2.81 1.98
C GLU A 38 2.05 -2.24 1.52
N LEU A 39 1.09 -3.11 1.22
CA LEU A 39 -0.25 -2.72 0.78
C LEU A 39 -1.30 -3.06 1.84
N PHE A 40 -2.11 -2.07 2.17
CA PHE A 40 -3.13 -2.16 3.21
C PHE A 40 -4.51 -1.75 2.70
N TRP A 41 -5.53 -2.36 3.28
CA TRP A 41 -6.85 -1.74 3.39
C TRP A 41 -6.82 -0.87 4.64
N ASN A 42 -7.35 0.33 4.55
CA ASN A 42 -7.59 1.15 5.72
C ASN A 42 -9.08 1.33 5.91
N TYR A 43 -9.62 0.65 6.91
CA TYR A 43 -11.04 0.70 7.25
C TYR A 43 -11.34 1.97 8.07
N LYS A 44 -12.16 2.87 7.53
CA LYS A 44 -12.61 4.12 8.15
C LYS A 44 -14.14 4.12 8.34
N GLY A 45 -14.63 3.14 9.11
CA GLY A 45 -16.08 2.91 9.25
C GLY A 45 -16.62 2.24 7.99
N ASP A 46 -17.51 2.92 7.28
CA ASP A 46 -18.14 2.40 6.04
C ASP A 46 -17.29 2.68 4.79
N ILE A 47 -16.18 3.40 4.93
CA ILE A 47 -15.24 3.71 3.86
C ILE A 47 -14.02 2.79 3.98
N VAL A 48 -13.56 2.28 2.84
CA VAL A 48 -12.25 1.65 2.70
C VAL A 48 -11.41 2.44 1.71
N GLU A 49 -10.13 2.59 2.01
CA GLU A 49 -9.14 3.11 1.08
C GLU A 49 -7.96 2.12 0.99
N ILE A 50 -7.26 2.15 -0.14
CA ILE A 50 -6.00 1.45 -0.30
C ILE A 50 -4.88 2.36 0.15
N VAL A 51 -4.03 1.86 1.04
CA VAL A 51 -2.83 2.56 1.49
C VAL A 51 -1.60 1.78 1.05
N VAL A 52 -0.71 2.43 0.33
CA VAL A 52 0.60 1.89 -0.07
C VAL A 52 1.65 2.56 0.80
N TYR A 53 2.47 1.76 1.47
CA TYR A 53 3.58 2.20 2.31
C TYR A 53 4.91 1.88 1.67
N GLU A 54 5.78 2.88 1.59
CA GLU A 54 7.15 2.70 1.12
C GLU A 54 7.97 1.90 2.15
N SER A 55 8.69 0.88 1.69
CA SER A 55 9.43 -0.04 2.57
C SER A 55 10.48 0.62 3.49
N ARG A 56 11.06 1.76 3.07
CA ARG A 56 12.25 2.36 3.71
C ARG A 56 11.99 3.70 4.39
N TYR A 57 10.86 4.32 4.09
CA TYR A 57 10.52 5.65 4.58
C TYR A 57 9.06 5.63 5.05
N ALA A 58 8.70 6.55 5.94
CA ALA A 58 7.32 6.66 6.42
C ALA A 58 6.33 7.25 5.37
N ASN A 59 6.76 7.32 4.10
CA ASN A 59 5.92 7.80 3.02
C ASN A 59 4.81 6.79 2.73
N ASN A 60 3.62 7.31 2.47
CA ASN A 60 2.48 6.51 2.07
C ASN A 60 1.60 7.29 1.09
N MET A 61 0.80 6.55 0.33
CA MET A 61 -0.23 7.09 -0.54
C MET A 61 -1.55 6.39 -0.29
N SER A 62 -2.64 7.16 -0.30
CA SER A 62 -4.00 6.67 -0.03
C SER A 62 -4.90 6.87 -1.25
N TYR A 63 -5.68 5.85 -1.58
CA TYR A 63 -6.61 5.84 -2.71
C TYR A 63 -8.00 5.41 -2.22
N ILE A 64 -8.99 6.30 -2.29
CA ILE A 64 -10.37 6.01 -1.87
C ILE A 64 -11.06 5.21 -2.99
N MET A 65 -10.82 3.91 -3.01
CA MET A 65 -11.39 2.95 -3.95
C MET A 65 -11.24 1.51 -3.43
N SER A 66 -11.84 0.56 -4.13
CA SER A 66 -11.65 -0.86 -3.85
C SER A 66 -10.25 -1.33 -4.24
N MET A 67 -9.84 -2.49 -3.72
CA MET A 67 -8.57 -3.12 -4.10
C MET A 67 -8.57 -3.50 -5.57
N GLU A 68 -9.71 -3.98 -6.05
CA GLU A 68 -9.94 -4.40 -7.42
C GLU A 68 -9.79 -3.21 -8.38
N ASP A 69 -10.42 -2.08 -8.08
CA ASP A 69 -10.29 -0.87 -8.89
C ASP A 69 -8.86 -0.33 -8.88
N PHE A 70 -8.19 -0.38 -7.73
CA PHE A 70 -6.78 0.02 -7.62
C PHE A 70 -5.88 -0.85 -8.49
N LEU A 71 -6.02 -2.19 -8.41
CA LEU A 71 -5.21 -3.12 -9.20
C LEU A 71 -5.53 -3.02 -10.69
N CYS A 72 -6.81 -2.97 -11.07
CA CYS A 72 -7.21 -2.79 -12.46
C CYS A 72 -6.69 -1.47 -13.03
N GLY A 73 -6.82 -0.37 -12.28
CA GLY A 73 -6.30 0.95 -12.67
C GLY A 73 -4.77 0.97 -12.78
N LEU A 74 -4.08 0.29 -11.86
CA LEU A 74 -2.62 0.18 -11.90
C LEU A 74 -2.14 -0.63 -13.12
N LEU A 75 -2.72 -1.81 -13.34
CA LEU A 75 -2.36 -2.70 -14.46
C LEU A 75 -2.72 -2.12 -15.83
N SER A 76 -3.80 -1.33 -15.90
CA SER A 76 -4.20 -0.60 -17.11
C SER A 76 -3.45 0.72 -17.31
N LYS A 77 -2.59 1.13 -16.36
CA LYS A 77 -1.87 2.40 -16.34
C LYS A 77 -2.77 3.64 -16.23
N GLU A 78 -4.02 3.48 -15.78
CA GLU A 78 -4.92 4.59 -15.44
C GLU A 78 -4.56 5.23 -14.09
N ILE A 79 -3.97 4.43 -13.18
CA ILE A 79 -3.43 4.88 -11.89
C ILE A 79 -1.92 4.77 -11.94
N VAL A 80 -1.24 5.85 -11.56
CA VAL A 80 0.20 5.85 -11.27
C VAL A 80 0.37 6.01 -9.78
N CYS A 81 1.09 5.08 -9.15
CA CYS A 81 1.47 5.16 -7.75
C CYS A 81 2.95 5.54 -7.64
N PRO A 82 3.30 6.78 -7.25
CA PRO A 82 4.68 7.26 -7.14
C PRO A 82 5.60 6.50 -6.17
N ILE A 83 5.04 5.67 -5.28
CA ILE A 83 5.86 4.78 -4.43
C ILE A 83 6.45 3.63 -5.25
N PHE A 84 5.70 3.15 -6.24
CA PHE A 84 6.18 2.09 -7.11
C PHE A 84 7.18 2.66 -8.13
N PRO A 85 8.20 1.88 -8.52
CA PRO A 85 9.14 2.31 -9.54
C PRO A 85 8.46 2.44 -10.91
N ASP A 86 9.03 3.26 -11.80
CA ASP A 86 8.47 3.53 -13.14
C ASP A 86 8.31 2.26 -13.98
N ASP A 87 9.10 1.22 -13.69
CA ASP A 87 9.09 -0.08 -14.37
C ASP A 87 8.24 -1.15 -13.66
N PHE A 88 7.44 -0.78 -12.65
CA PHE A 88 6.59 -1.71 -11.90
C PHE A 88 5.63 -2.49 -12.81
N ILE A 89 5.04 -1.83 -13.81
CA ILE A 89 4.23 -2.47 -14.85
C ILE A 89 4.98 -2.41 -16.19
N LEU A 90 5.54 -3.54 -16.59
CA LEU A 90 6.25 -3.66 -17.87
C LEU A 90 5.32 -3.89 -19.05
N GLU A 91 5.72 -3.40 -20.22
CA GLU A 91 4.99 -3.65 -21.48
C GLU A 91 5.15 -5.10 -22.00
N LYS A 92 6.16 -5.83 -21.52
CA LYS A 92 6.44 -7.21 -21.91
C LYS A 92 6.70 -8.05 -20.69
N ASN A 93 6.08 -9.23 -20.64
CA ASN A 93 6.33 -10.20 -19.57
C ASN A 93 7.78 -10.69 -19.67
N TYR A 94 8.51 -10.68 -18.54
CA TYR A 94 9.87 -11.23 -18.46
C TYR A 94 9.98 -12.67 -19.00
N TYR A 95 8.90 -13.45 -18.88
CA TYR A 95 8.85 -14.85 -19.28
C TYR A 95 8.67 -15.10 -20.79
N GLU A 96 8.38 -14.08 -21.59
CA GLU A 96 8.25 -14.23 -23.06
C GLU A 96 9.60 -14.19 -23.79
N THR A 97 10.72 -14.00 -23.07
CA THR A 97 12.06 -13.83 -23.66
C THR A 97 13.03 -14.98 -23.36
N ILE A 98 12.52 -16.14 -22.89
CA ILE A 98 13.33 -17.35 -22.61
C ILE A 98 13.02 -18.45 -23.62
#